data_AF-A0A2W7S8H9-F1
#
_entry.id   AF-A0A2W7S8H9-F1
#
_cell.length_a   1.000
_cell.length_b   1.000
_cell.length_c   1.000
_cell.angle_alpha   90.00
_cell.angle_beta   90.00
_cell.angle_gamma   90.00
#
_symmetry.space_group_name_H-M   'P 1'
#
loop_
_entity.id
_entity.type
_entity.pdbx_description
1 polymer ?
#
loop_
_entity_poly.entity_id
_entity_poly.type
_entity_poly.pdbx_seq_one_letter_code
_entity_poly.pdbx_strand_id
1 'polypeptide(L)'
;MEYKKSQKSDLKRWSVTLFNLGLAISLGTTLVAFEWKAYDQAIIKTFNGMEDDWDVLNIPITILTPPPPPPPVPIEVVIKQDDITIEKLTEITIDLNTSEKAVIPEVIITTAPIIETVDKIENFVDEQAMFKGGMDAWNAYLNINLK
;
A
#
# COMPACT_ATOMS: atom_id res chain seq x y z
N MET A 1 -36.81 34.32 15.77
CA MET A 1 -36.25 35.02 14.60
C MET A 1 -37.05 36.29 14.39
N GLU A 2 -36.55 37.42 14.90
CA GLU A 2 -37.18 38.71 14.59
C GLU A 2 -36.86 39.08 13.15
N TYR A 3 -37.90 39.34 12.35
CA TYR A 3 -37.74 39.80 10.98
C TYR A 3 -37.11 41.19 10.98
N LYS A 4 -35.85 41.30 10.56
CA LYS A 4 -35.20 42.60 10.37
C LYS A 4 -35.94 43.40 9.29
N LYS A 5 -36.33 44.62 9.62
CA LYS A 5 -37.21 45.53 8.85
C LYS A 5 -36.68 45.98 7.47
N SER A 6 -35.52 45.50 7.02
CA SER A 6 -34.97 45.77 5.68
C SER A 6 -33.97 44.70 5.26
N GLN A 7 -34.40 43.76 4.42
CA GLN A 7 -33.53 42.72 3.86
C GLN A 7 -32.54 43.26 2.83
N LYS A 8 -32.82 44.44 2.26
CA LYS A 8 -31.95 45.08 1.25
C LYS A 8 -30.73 45.74 1.87
N SER A 9 -30.81 46.17 3.14
CA SER A 9 -29.75 46.87 3.86
C SER A 9 -28.82 45.95 4.67
N ASP A 10 -28.96 44.63 4.54
CA ASP A 10 -28.09 43.69 5.24
C ASP A 10 -26.70 43.62 4.58
N LEU A 11 -25.68 44.10 5.31
CA LEU A 11 -24.30 44.09 4.85
C LEU A 11 -23.75 42.66 4.69
N LYS A 12 -24.29 41.69 5.44
CA LYS A 12 -23.78 40.31 5.43
C LYS A 12 -24.37 39.45 4.29
N ARG A 13 -25.32 39.97 3.52
CA ARG A 13 -26.04 39.22 2.47
C ARG A 13 -25.13 38.54 1.43
N TRP A 14 -23.94 39.11 1.16
CA TRP A 14 -22.96 38.56 0.21
C TRP A 14 -21.76 37.88 0.88
N SER A 15 -21.67 37.86 2.21
CA SER A 15 -20.49 37.36 2.91
C SER A 15 -20.21 35.89 2.59
N VAL A 16 -21.25 35.05 2.55
CA VAL A 16 -21.13 33.62 2.25
C VAL A 16 -20.81 33.38 0.77
N THR A 17 -21.43 34.13 -0.14
CA THR A 17 -21.18 33.99 -1.58
C THR A 17 -19.77 34.44 -1.96
N LEU A 18 -19.27 35.53 -1.37
CA LEU A 18 -17.89 35.99 -1.55
C LEU A 18 -16.87 35.01 -0.95
N PHE A 19 -17.17 34.42 0.21
CA PHE A 19 -16.33 33.38 0.81
C PHE A 19 -16.23 32.14 -0.09
N ASN A 20 -17.37 31.64 -0.59
CA ASN A 20 -17.40 30.50 -1.51
C ASN A 20 -16.70 30.79 -2.84
N LEU A 21 -16.81 32.02 -3.35
CA LEU A 21 -16.09 32.45 -4.56
C LEU A 21 -14.57 32.45 -4.32
N GLY A 22 -14.11 32.96 -3.18
CA GLY A 22 -12.70 32.91 -2.81
C GLY A 22 -12.18 31.47 -2.70
N LEU A 23 -12.97 30.58 -2.10
CA LEU A 23 -12.64 29.16 -1.98
C LEU A 23 -12.57 28.46 -3.35
N ALA A 24 -13.50 28.78 -4.26
CA ALA A 24 -13.46 28.27 -5.64
C ALA A 24 -12.22 28.75 -6.40
N ILE A 25 -11.85 30.03 -6.26
CA ILE A 25 -10.65 30.60 -6.89
C ILE A 25 -9.37 29.99 -6.33
N SER A 26 -9.29 29.77 -5.02
CA SER A 26 -8.11 29.15 -4.41
C SER A 26 -7.91 27.71 -4.91
N LEU A 27 -8.97 26.91 -4.90
CA LEU A 27 -8.94 25.54 -5.43
C LEU A 27 -8.57 25.52 -6.92
N GLY A 28 -9.16 26.43 -7.71
CA GLY A 28 -8.86 26.58 -9.13
C GLY A 28 -7.39 26.94 -9.38
N THR A 29 -6.84 27.85 -8.59
CA THR A 29 -5.43 28.27 -8.73
C THR A 29 -4.47 27.16 -8.32
N THR A 30 -4.79 26.41 -7.27
CA THR A 30 -4.02 25.22 -6.86
C THR A 30 -4.02 24.15 -7.95
N LEU A 31 -5.17 23.85 -8.54
CA LEU A 31 -5.26 22.91 -9.66
C LEU A 31 -4.44 23.39 -10.86
N VAL A 32 -4.61 24.66 -11.26
CA VAL A 32 -3.83 25.25 -12.35
C VAL A 32 -2.34 25.21 -12.06
N ALA A 33 -1.89 25.44 -10.82
CA ALA A 33 -0.48 25.38 -10.44
C ALA A 33 0.11 23.96 -10.56
N PHE A 34 -0.69 22.92 -10.26
CA PHE A 34 -0.28 21.52 -10.43
C PHE A 34 -0.34 21.06 -11.88
N GLU A 35 -1.33 21.50 -12.64
CA GLU A 35 -1.46 21.20 -14.07
C GLU A 35 -0.50 22.03 -14.93
N TRP A 36 0.04 23.12 -14.39
CA TRP A 36 1.02 23.93 -15.09
C TRP A 36 2.24 23.05 -15.37
N LYS A 37 2.46 22.75 -16.65
CA LYS A 37 3.62 21.97 -17.07
C LYS A 37 4.89 22.73 -16.73
N ALA A 38 5.47 22.41 -15.58
CA ALA A 38 6.86 22.72 -15.29
C ALA A 38 7.69 21.65 -16.01
N TYR A 39 8.16 21.97 -17.22
CA TYR A 39 9.26 21.22 -17.79
C TYR A 39 10.44 21.45 -16.85
N ASP A 40 10.83 20.41 -16.13
CA ASP A 40 12.10 20.41 -15.46
C ASP A 40 13.13 20.61 -16.57
N GLN A 41 13.76 21.79 -16.62
CA GLN A 41 15.08 21.87 -17.22
C GLN A 41 15.98 21.13 -16.25
N ALA A 42 15.84 19.79 -16.25
CA ALA A 42 16.84 18.89 -15.78
C ALA A 42 18.04 19.15 -16.69
N ILE A 43 18.78 20.21 -16.35
CA ILE A 43 20.22 20.19 -16.48
C ILE A 43 20.58 18.99 -15.66
N ILE A 44 20.61 17.82 -16.30
CA ILE A 44 21.25 16.64 -15.79
C ILE A 44 22.64 17.17 -15.48
N LYS A 45 22.87 17.49 -14.22
CA LYS A 45 24.21 17.71 -13.71
C LYS A 45 24.81 16.33 -13.83
N THR A 46 25.38 16.04 -15.00
CA THR A 46 26.21 14.87 -15.18
C THR A 46 27.26 15.02 -14.10
N PHE A 47 27.17 14.19 -13.07
CA PHE A 47 28.16 14.13 -12.00
C PHE A 47 29.43 13.50 -12.60
N ASN A 48 30.11 14.25 -13.46
CA ASN A 48 31.44 13.91 -13.94
C ASN A 48 32.38 14.03 -12.74
N GLY A 49 32.57 12.93 -12.00
CA GLY A 49 33.60 12.85 -10.97
C GLY A 49 33.19 12.26 -9.62
N MET A 50 31.96 11.76 -9.47
CA MET A 50 31.71 10.78 -8.39
C MET A 50 31.92 9.41 -9.01
N GLU A 51 33.19 9.02 -9.10
CA GLU A 51 33.55 7.61 -9.20
C GLU A 51 32.99 6.99 -7.92
N ASP A 52 31.93 6.21 -8.11
CA ASP A 52 31.13 5.59 -7.06
C ASP A 52 31.99 4.47 -6.46
N ASP A 53 32.99 4.84 -5.66
CA ASP A 53 33.84 3.92 -4.89
C ASP A 53 33.05 3.42 -3.68
N TRP A 54 31.92 2.79 -3.95
CA TRP A 54 31.39 1.83 -3.01
C TRP A 54 32.30 0.62 -3.14
N ASP A 55 33.00 0.29 -2.05
CA ASP A 55 33.62 -1.02 -1.89
C ASP A 55 32.53 -2.09 -2.00
N VAL A 56 32.25 -2.54 -3.23
CA VAL A 56 31.34 -3.64 -3.50
C VAL A 56 32.04 -4.89 -2.97
N LEU A 57 31.84 -5.18 -1.69
CA LEU A 57 32.29 -6.43 -1.09
C LEU A 57 31.67 -7.58 -1.89
N ASN A 58 32.51 -8.27 -2.66
CA ASN A 58 32.14 -9.47 -3.39
C ASN A 58 31.95 -10.61 -2.38
N ILE A 59 30.78 -10.63 -1.74
CA ILE A 59 30.36 -11.74 -0.89
C ILE A 59 30.22 -12.99 -1.79
N PRO A 60 30.92 -14.09 -1.49
CA PRO A 60 30.77 -15.32 -2.26
C PRO A 60 29.33 -15.82 -2.17
N ILE A 61 28.77 -16.25 -3.29
CA ILE A 61 27.45 -16.85 -3.33
C ILE A 61 27.41 -18.06 -2.38
N THR A 62 26.52 -18.03 -1.39
CA THR A 62 26.31 -19.18 -0.50
C THR A 62 25.48 -20.21 -1.25
N ILE A 63 26.14 -21.28 -1.72
CA ILE A 63 25.48 -22.39 -2.40
C ILE A 63 24.86 -23.29 -1.33
N LEU A 64 23.57 -23.12 -1.07
CA LEU A 64 22.80 -24.06 -0.25
C LEU A 64 22.62 -25.36 -1.04
N THR A 65 23.41 -26.38 -0.74
CA THR A 65 23.13 -27.72 -1.27
C THR A 65 21.85 -28.25 -0.60
N PRO A 66 20.91 -28.84 -1.37
CA PRO A 66 19.74 -29.46 -0.77
C PRO A 66 20.19 -30.55 0.20
N PRO A 67 19.49 -30.74 1.33
CA PRO A 67 19.80 -31.82 2.26
C PRO A 67 19.76 -33.16 1.49
N PRO A 68 20.67 -34.09 1.80
CA PRO A 68 20.71 -35.38 1.14
C PRO A 68 19.34 -36.07 1.26
N PRO A 69 18.84 -36.69 0.17
CA PRO A 69 17.55 -37.34 0.19
C PRO A 69 17.51 -38.43 1.27
N PRO A 70 16.36 -38.61 1.96
CA PRO A 70 16.21 -39.66 2.95
C PRO A 70 16.56 -41.03 2.34
N PRO A 71 17.21 -41.93 3.10
CA PRO A 71 17.47 -43.28 2.64
C PRO A 71 16.13 -43.98 2.29
N PRO A 72 16.07 -44.74 1.19
CA PRO A 72 14.85 -45.45 0.82
C PRO A 72 14.50 -46.46 1.92
N VAL A 73 13.29 -46.33 2.46
CA VAL A 73 12.72 -47.33 3.38
C VAL A 73 12.53 -48.64 2.59
N PRO A 74 12.95 -49.79 3.15
CA PRO A 74 12.68 -51.07 2.51
C PRO A 74 11.17 -51.27 2.41
N ILE A 75 10.69 -51.48 1.19
CA ILE A 75 9.30 -51.80 0.91
C ILE A 75 9.17 -53.31 1.17
N GLU A 76 8.49 -53.71 2.26
CA GLU A 76 8.10 -55.10 2.44
C GLU A 76 6.98 -55.43 1.44
N VAL A 77 7.36 -56.04 0.30
CA VAL A 77 6.39 -56.54 -0.67
C VAL A 77 5.82 -57.85 -0.14
N VAL A 78 4.68 -57.78 0.54
CA VAL A 78 3.86 -58.98 0.80
C VAL A 78 3.23 -59.39 -0.53
N ILE A 79 3.82 -60.38 -1.18
CA ILE A 79 3.26 -60.97 -2.40
C ILE A 79 2.00 -61.73 -1.99
N LYS A 80 0.86 -61.07 -2.10
CA LYS A 80 -0.44 -61.73 -1.97
C LYS A 80 -0.68 -62.52 -3.26
N GLN A 81 -1.02 -63.80 -3.13
CA GLN A 81 -1.35 -64.64 -4.28
C GLN A 81 -2.72 -64.21 -4.82
N ASP A 82 -2.75 -63.64 -6.03
CA ASP A 82 -3.98 -63.24 -6.72
C ASP A 82 -4.65 -64.46 -7.37
N ASP A 83 -5.45 -65.19 -6.60
CA ASP A 83 -6.32 -66.26 -7.11
C ASP A 83 -7.73 -65.73 -7.45
N ILE A 84 -7.82 -64.63 -8.20
CA ILE A 84 -9.08 -64.12 -8.76
C ILE A 84 -9.00 -64.11 -10.28
N THR A 85 -9.71 -65.05 -10.91
CA THR A 85 -9.91 -65.08 -12.36
C THR A 85 -10.85 -63.95 -12.75
N ILE A 86 -10.32 -62.85 -13.30
CA ILE A 86 -11.14 -61.77 -13.84
C ILE A 86 -11.69 -62.23 -15.18
N GLU A 87 -12.98 -62.54 -15.25
CA GLU A 87 -13.67 -62.72 -16.51
C GLU A 87 -13.59 -61.42 -17.31
N LYS A 88 -12.97 -61.48 -18.50
CA LYS A 88 -12.80 -60.34 -19.39
C LYS A 88 -14.17 -59.89 -19.92
N LEU A 89 -14.85 -59.02 -19.17
CA LEU A 89 -16.01 -58.25 -19.64
C LEU A 89 -15.52 -57.37 -20.79
N THR A 90 -15.74 -57.82 -22.03
CA THR A 90 -15.14 -57.24 -23.25
C THR A 90 -15.91 -56.03 -23.80
N GLU A 91 -16.98 -55.56 -23.14
CA GLU A 91 -17.73 -54.39 -23.60
C GLU A 91 -18.19 -53.53 -22.41
N ILE A 92 -17.37 -52.54 -22.04
CA ILE A 92 -17.83 -51.41 -21.23
C ILE A 92 -18.05 -50.26 -22.21
N THR A 93 -19.29 -50.08 -22.66
CA THR A 93 -19.68 -48.90 -23.44
C THR A 93 -19.87 -47.74 -22.46
N ILE A 94 -18.87 -46.87 -22.37
CA ILE A 94 -18.98 -45.63 -21.60
C ILE A 94 -19.83 -44.66 -22.42
N ASP A 95 -21.06 -44.43 -22.01
CA ASP A 95 -21.93 -43.41 -22.60
C ASP A 95 -21.44 -42.02 -22.18
N LEU A 96 -20.84 -41.30 -23.12
CA LEU A 96 -20.28 -39.95 -22.94
C LEU A 96 -21.34 -38.84 -23.05
N ASN A 97 -22.63 -39.16 -23.16
CA ASN A 97 -23.69 -38.17 -23.21
C ASN A 97 -24.02 -37.59 -21.82
N THR A 98 -23.06 -36.89 -21.22
CA THR A 98 -23.37 -35.93 -20.15
C THR A 98 -24.05 -34.73 -20.79
N SER A 99 -25.35 -34.55 -20.50
CA SER A 99 -26.10 -33.35 -20.91
C SER A 99 -25.38 -32.10 -20.39
N GLU A 100 -25.17 -31.10 -21.25
CA GLU A 100 -24.43 -29.83 -21.01
C GLU A 100 -25.02 -28.94 -19.88
N LYS A 101 -25.92 -29.45 -19.04
CA LYS A 101 -26.57 -28.72 -17.94
C LYS A 101 -26.26 -29.31 -16.57
N ALA A 102 -25.00 -29.65 -16.32
CA ALA A 102 -24.55 -29.86 -14.95
C ALA A 102 -24.52 -28.50 -14.23
N VAL A 103 -25.53 -28.26 -13.38
CA VAL A 103 -25.62 -27.03 -12.58
C VAL A 103 -24.51 -27.03 -11.55
N ILE A 104 -23.58 -26.09 -11.69
CA ILE A 104 -22.49 -25.87 -10.74
C ILE A 104 -23.09 -25.25 -9.48
N PRO A 105 -22.92 -25.84 -8.28
CA PRO A 105 -23.44 -25.25 -7.05
C PRO A 105 -22.71 -23.94 -6.74
N GLU A 106 -23.47 -22.86 -6.55
CA GLU A 106 -22.91 -21.57 -6.13
C GLU A 106 -22.33 -21.66 -4.71
N VAL A 107 -21.06 -21.29 -4.57
CA VAL A 107 -20.37 -21.22 -3.27
C VAL A 107 -20.82 -19.94 -2.56
N ILE A 108 -21.65 -20.10 -1.53
CA ILE A 108 -22.14 -18.99 -0.70
C ILE A 108 -21.08 -18.66 0.36
N ILE A 109 -20.38 -17.54 0.19
CA ILE A 109 -19.43 -17.03 1.19
C ILE A 109 -20.23 -16.29 2.26
N THR A 110 -20.58 -16.99 3.35
CA THR A 110 -21.51 -16.50 4.38
C THR A 110 -20.88 -15.57 5.42
N THR A 111 -19.57 -15.38 5.40
CA THR A 111 -18.86 -14.59 6.41
C THR A 111 -17.95 -13.56 5.78
N ALA A 112 -18.14 -12.30 6.16
CA ALA A 112 -17.24 -11.21 5.79
C ALA A 112 -15.81 -11.49 6.30
N PRO A 113 -14.77 -11.12 5.54
CA PRO A 113 -13.40 -11.25 6.01
C PRO A 113 -13.22 -10.43 7.29
N ILE A 114 -12.57 -11.04 8.28
CA ILE A 114 -12.26 -10.38 9.56
C ILE A 114 -11.21 -9.32 9.25
N ILE A 115 -11.57 -8.04 9.35
CA ILE A 115 -10.62 -6.93 9.17
C ILE A 115 -9.83 -6.82 10.48
N GLU A 116 -8.59 -7.31 10.47
CA GLU A 116 -7.67 -7.10 11.58
C GLU A 116 -7.31 -5.62 11.66
N THR A 117 -7.73 -4.95 12.74
CA THR A 117 -7.31 -3.58 13.03
C THR A 117 -5.87 -3.64 13.49
N VAL A 118 -4.95 -3.30 12.60
CA VAL A 118 -3.51 -3.18 12.92
C VAL A 118 -3.33 -2.12 14.00
N ASP A 119 -2.55 -2.43 15.04
CA ASP A 119 -2.20 -1.47 16.08
C ASP A 119 -1.58 -0.22 15.45
N LYS A 120 -2.24 0.92 15.63
CA LYS A 120 -1.79 2.21 15.13
C LYS A 120 -0.57 2.63 15.95
N ILE A 121 0.61 2.56 15.34
CA ILE A 121 1.85 3.07 15.95
C ILE A 121 1.74 4.60 15.98
N GLU A 122 1.36 5.16 17.12
CA GLU A 122 1.28 6.61 17.33
C GLU A 122 2.67 7.18 17.61
N ASN A 123 3.37 7.59 16.54
CA ASN A 123 4.68 8.24 16.64
C ASN A 123 4.52 9.77 16.71
N PHE A 124 3.90 10.26 17.77
CA PHE A 124 3.87 11.70 18.06
C PHE A 124 4.84 11.99 19.20
N VAL A 125 5.67 13.01 19.00
CA VAL A 125 6.43 13.60 20.10
C VAL A 125 5.51 14.63 20.73
N ASP A 126 5.03 14.36 21.94
CA ASP A 126 4.14 15.27 22.69
C ASP A 126 4.84 16.58 23.10
N GLU A 127 6.17 16.55 23.18
CA GLU A 127 6.99 17.70 23.56
C GLU A 127 7.42 18.52 22.33
N GLN A 128 7.04 19.80 22.32
CA GLN A 128 7.54 20.72 21.31
C GLN A 128 9.04 20.95 21.52
N ALA A 129 9.81 20.89 20.43
CA ALA A 129 11.24 21.19 20.48
C ALA A 129 11.47 22.63 20.97
N MET A 130 12.27 22.80 22.01
CA MET A 130 12.69 24.09 22.54
C MET A 130 14.20 24.27 22.41
N PHE A 131 14.66 25.52 22.31
CA PHE A 131 16.10 25.82 22.38
C PHE A 131 16.67 25.38 23.73
N LYS A 132 17.95 24.97 23.74
CA LYS A 132 18.65 24.63 24.97
C LYS A 132 18.68 25.84 25.90
N GLY A 133 17.97 25.77 27.02
CA GLY A 133 17.82 26.90 27.96
C GLY A 133 16.59 27.79 27.72
N GLY A 134 15.66 27.37 26.87
CA GLY A 134 14.40 28.07 26.62
C GLY A 134 14.56 29.35 25.79
N MET A 135 13.47 30.11 25.71
CA MET A 135 13.41 31.34 24.92
C MET A 135 14.33 32.44 25.47
N ASP A 136 14.56 32.46 26.78
CA ASP A 136 15.42 33.45 27.43
C ASP A 136 16.89 33.30 27.02
N ALA A 137 17.39 32.06 27.00
CA ALA A 137 18.74 31.76 26.52
C ALA A 137 18.89 32.09 25.02
N TRP A 138 17.85 31.83 24.23
CA TRP A 138 17.81 32.19 22.82
C TRP A 138 17.88 33.71 22.61
N ASN A 139 17.09 34.48 23.34
CA ASN A 139 17.10 35.94 23.27
C ASN A 139 18.44 36.53 23.72
N ALA A 140 19.05 35.98 24.76
CA ALA A 140 20.40 36.37 25.19
C ALA A 140 21.45 36.09 24.09
N TYR A 141 21.37 34.93 23.44
CA TYR A 141 22.24 34.58 22.31
C TYR A 141 22.06 35.57 21.14
N LEU A 142 20.82 35.91 20.77
CA LEU A 142 20.54 36.84 19.69
C LEU A 142 21.13 38.24 19.98
N ASN A 143 20.98 38.74 21.19
CA ASN A 143 21.56 40.04 21.58
C ASN A 143 23.09 40.07 21.50
N ILE A 144 23.76 38.92 21.69
CA ILE A 144 25.23 38.83 21.60
C ILE A 144 25.69 38.72 20.13
N ASN A 145 24.95 37.99 19.30
CA ASN A 145 25.42 37.54 17.99
C ASN A 145 24.81 38.30 16.80
N LEU A 146 23.69 38.99 16.98
CA LEU A 146 23.11 39.88 15.97
C LEU A 146 23.48 41.33 16.31
N LYS A 147 24.55 41.80 15.68
CA LYS A 147 24.86 43.23 15.52
C LYS A 147 24.55 43.65 14.09
#